data_AF-A0A6L9ZG51-F1
#
_entry.id   AF-A0A6L9ZG51-F1
#
_cell.length_a   1.000
_cell.length_b   1.000
_cell.length_c   1.000
_cell.angle_alpha   90.00
_cell.angle_beta   90.00
_cell.angle_gamma   90.00
#
_symmetry.space_group_name_H-M   'P 1'
#
loop_
_entity.id
_entity.type
_entity.pdbx_description
1 polymer ?
#
loop_
_entity_poly.entity_id
_entity_poly.type
_entity_poly.pdbx_seq_one_letter_code
_entity_poly.pdbx_strand_id
1 'polypeptide(L)'
;ELPDASQLKLYHKRQPPIAVKPLSIKPVGDQSSIKPTSLDGNTSLSTTVTSSSRVKLDKVTVPETSPAGVPIPVTYQWTGSWEQLQSGIVILTWQPVDLFGKRGLLAKVGKLKVNKLKVNKLKVNKLKVNKLKVGQLFAKGGLLAKVEGLTETNLQPNNLGLLATLREQPSTETNLGLLATLREQPSTQTNLGLLATLREQPSTQTNLGLLATLREQPSTETNLQPSTETNLQPLTHRWLHDHGIAMGELHSSQLPPANSQFQVIERMAMFPPADIPAGSYTLKATYLNRQTGETYGIQVPTVTLTIDPATTPIPAPELDLITQMRILSTNLPKGLNGLEPVFEETARINQYDPIQEYLEQADLALSYRLESESNNLDLAYALALSRVLQQDVEGAIAALKRVTQLDSQNPYAHAYLAFVYLYDWDGKNGENALKPALKINPTIPELQALSGIAALMQGNVFKAWSVLQGLELESDGLSATLRER
;
A
#
# COMPACT_ATOMS: atom_id res chain seq x y z
N GLU A 1 -5.57 -6.28 36.88
CA GLU A 1 -5.03 -6.03 38.23
C GLU A 1 -3.71 -6.75 38.35
N LEU A 2 -2.71 -6.16 38.98
CA LEU A 2 -1.46 -6.87 39.26
C LEU A 2 -1.73 -7.98 40.31
N PRO A 3 -0.94 -9.06 40.34
CA PRO A 3 -1.13 -10.18 41.26
C PRO A 3 -1.10 -9.79 42.75
N ASP A 4 -0.54 -8.64 43.08
CA ASP A 4 -0.43 -8.08 44.43
C ASP A 4 -1.57 -7.11 44.79
N ALA A 5 -2.62 -7.02 43.96
CA ALA A 5 -3.71 -6.06 44.10
C ALA A 5 -3.27 -4.59 44.10
N SER A 6 -2.04 -4.28 43.67
CA SER A 6 -1.61 -2.91 43.48
C SER A 6 -2.26 -2.31 42.22
N GLN A 7 -2.65 -1.04 42.31
CA GLN A 7 -3.14 -0.27 41.18
C GLN A 7 -1.96 0.46 40.52
N LEU A 8 -1.53 -0.01 39.35
CA LEU A 8 -0.67 0.78 38.48
C LEU A 8 -1.46 1.97 37.93
N LYS A 9 -1.33 3.14 38.55
CA LYS A 9 -1.88 4.40 38.00
C LYS A 9 -0.99 4.88 36.86
N LEU A 10 -1.31 4.45 35.64
CA LEU A 10 -0.79 5.07 34.42
C LEU A 10 -1.44 6.45 34.26
N TYR A 11 -0.84 7.47 34.89
CA TYR A 11 -1.16 8.86 34.63
C TYR A 11 -0.80 9.17 33.16
N HIS A 12 -1.81 9.38 32.31
CA HIS A 12 -1.79 10.07 30.99
C HIS A 12 -2.28 9.33 29.71
N LYS A 13 -3.14 8.31 29.79
CA LYS A 13 -4.06 8.03 28.66
C LYS A 13 -5.50 7.90 29.16
N ARG A 14 -6.33 8.93 28.92
CA ARG A 14 -7.76 8.92 29.29
C ARG A 14 -8.57 7.85 28.54
N GLN A 15 -8.06 7.36 27.41
CA GLN A 15 -8.67 6.29 26.63
C GLN A 15 -7.60 5.28 26.19
N PRO A 16 -7.77 3.97 26.47
CA PRO A 16 -6.84 2.96 26.02
C PRO A 16 -6.95 2.74 24.49
N PRO A 17 -5.86 2.33 23.82
CA PRO A 17 -5.87 2.03 22.39
C PRO A 17 -6.85 0.92 22.05
N ILE A 18 -6.97 -0.09 22.92
CA ILE A 18 -7.93 -1.20 22.79
C ILE A 18 -8.83 -1.21 24.02
N ALA A 19 -10.13 -1.43 23.81
CA ALA A 19 -11.09 -1.70 24.89
C ALA A 19 -12.00 -2.86 24.52
N VAL A 20 -12.11 -3.85 25.41
CA VAL A 20 -12.97 -5.03 25.23
C VAL A 20 -14.08 -5.00 26.28
N LYS A 21 -15.33 -5.25 25.86
CA LYS A 21 -16.50 -5.23 26.74
C LYS A 21 -17.40 -6.43 26.46
N PRO A 22 -17.85 -7.18 27.48
CA PRO A 22 -18.88 -8.18 27.28
C PRO A 22 -20.21 -7.49 26.94
N LEU A 23 -20.94 -8.04 25.98
CA LEU A 23 -22.31 -7.63 25.68
C LEU A 23 -23.25 -8.57 26.45
N SER A 24 -24.01 -8.03 27.40
CA SER A 24 -24.90 -8.83 28.26
C SER A 24 -25.90 -9.61 27.43
N ILE A 25 -25.87 -10.93 27.56
CA ILE A 25 -26.97 -11.81 27.14
C ILE A 25 -28.09 -11.53 28.15
N LYS A 26 -29.27 -11.05 27.70
CA LYS A 26 -30.46 -11.11 28.55
C LYS A 26 -30.67 -12.58 28.91
N PRO A 27 -30.70 -12.98 30.19
CA PRO A 27 -31.02 -14.36 30.53
C PRO A 27 -32.37 -14.70 29.87
N VAL A 28 -32.39 -15.77 29.08
CA VAL A 28 -33.63 -16.42 28.69
C VAL A 28 -34.34 -16.74 30.00
N GLY A 29 -35.56 -16.21 30.15
CA GLY A 29 -36.28 -16.19 31.42
C GLY A 29 -36.32 -17.54 32.13
N ASP A 30 -36.35 -17.47 33.45
CA ASP A 30 -36.58 -18.53 34.43
C ASP A 30 -37.03 -19.87 33.83
N GLN A 31 -36.12 -20.85 33.86
CA GLN A 31 -36.51 -22.26 33.88
C GLN A 31 -36.68 -22.77 35.32
N SER A 32 -37.24 -21.96 36.21
CA SER A 32 -37.70 -22.40 37.53
C SER A 32 -39.07 -23.09 37.43
N SER A 33 -39.22 -24.08 36.54
CA SER A 33 -40.39 -24.96 36.52
C SER A 33 -40.14 -26.21 35.67
N ILE A 34 -39.13 -27.00 36.01
CA ILE A 34 -39.06 -28.39 35.56
C ILE A 34 -38.95 -29.28 36.79
N LYS A 35 -40.06 -29.97 37.08
CA LYS A 35 -40.17 -31.02 38.10
C LYS A 35 -39.36 -32.24 37.64
N PRO A 36 -38.55 -32.88 38.49
CA PRO A 36 -37.70 -33.99 38.06
C PRO A 36 -38.57 -35.23 37.83
N THR A 37 -38.59 -35.72 36.59
CA THR A 37 -39.11 -37.05 36.28
C THR A 37 -37.99 -37.86 35.62
N SER A 38 -37.56 -38.91 36.33
CA SER A 38 -36.77 -40.09 35.94
C SER A 38 -35.65 -39.94 34.91
N LEU A 39 -34.43 -40.30 35.35
CA LEU A 39 -33.34 -40.74 34.49
C LEU A 39 -33.75 -42.00 33.72
N ASP A 40 -33.64 -41.95 32.40
CA ASP A 40 -33.32 -43.14 31.60
C ASP A 40 -32.26 -42.79 30.57
N GLY A 41 -31.30 -43.70 30.46
CA GLY A 41 -30.02 -43.49 29.82
C GLY A 41 -30.01 -43.51 28.30
N ASN A 42 -28.85 -43.09 27.81
CA ASN A 42 -28.37 -43.18 26.44
C ASN A 42 -29.06 -42.25 25.43
N THR A 43 -28.63 -40.99 25.42
CA THR A 43 -28.63 -40.18 24.21
C THR A 43 -27.31 -39.44 24.14
N SER A 44 -26.50 -39.82 23.15
CA SER A 44 -25.30 -39.11 22.75
C SER A 44 -25.64 -37.63 22.54
N LEU A 45 -25.05 -36.78 23.38
CA LEU A 45 -25.06 -35.34 23.21
C LEU A 45 -24.26 -35.02 21.94
N SER A 46 -24.92 -35.03 20.78
CA SER A 46 -24.49 -34.20 19.66
C SER A 46 -24.63 -32.76 20.10
N THR A 47 -23.56 -32.20 20.65
CA THR A 47 -23.35 -30.77 20.78
C THR A 47 -23.25 -30.17 19.38
N THR A 48 -24.40 -29.93 18.77
CA THR A 48 -24.50 -29.03 17.61
C THR A 48 -24.24 -27.62 18.13
N VAL A 49 -22.96 -27.23 18.21
CA VAL A 49 -22.52 -25.85 18.46
C VAL A 49 -22.93 -25.03 17.24
N THR A 50 -24.19 -24.63 17.21
CA THR A 50 -24.78 -23.88 16.10
C THR A 50 -25.17 -22.50 16.61
N SER A 51 -24.16 -21.65 16.83
CA SER A 51 -24.29 -20.20 16.60
C SER A 51 -22.91 -19.53 16.62
N SER A 52 -22.08 -19.82 15.61
CA SER A 52 -20.96 -18.94 15.27
C SER A 52 -21.53 -17.60 14.83
N SER A 53 -21.60 -16.64 15.75
CA SER A 53 -21.87 -15.26 15.41
C SER A 53 -20.63 -14.73 14.68
N ARG A 54 -20.70 -14.69 13.34
CA ARG A 54 -19.68 -14.04 12.51
C ARG A 54 -19.36 -12.64 13.05
N VAL A 55 -18.09 -12.25 12.95
CA VAL A 55 -17.64 -10.91 13.33
C VAL A 55 -18.37 -9.86 12.50
N LYS A 56 -18.76 -8.77 13.16
CA LYS A 56 -19.39 -7.60 12.56
C LYS A 56 -18.54 -6.38 12.82
N LEU A 57 -18.48 -5.49 11.82
CA LEU A 57 -17.98 -4.13 11.98
C LEU A 57 -19.17 -3.20 12.25
N ASP A 58 -19.39 -2.85 13.51
CA ASP A 58 -20.55 -2.05 13.90
C ASP A 58 -20.36 -0.57 13.57
N LYS A 59 -19.13 -0.05 13.72
CA LYS A 59 -18.83 1.36 13.55
C LYS A 59 -17.40 1.57 13.09
N VAL A 60 -17.22 2.54 12.18
CA VAL A 60 -15.94 3.11 11.81
C VAL A 60 -16.01 4.60 12.06
N THR A 61 -15.03 5.17 12.76
CA THR A 61 -14.91 6.62 12.97
C THR A 61 -13.58 7.09 12.40
N VAL A 62 -13.64 8.05 11.49
CA VAL A 62 -12.49 8.70 10.83
C VAL A 62 -12.77 10.20 10.73
N PRO A 63 -11.75 11.05 10.55
CA PRO A 63 -11.99 12.43 10.16
C PRO A 63 -12.67 12.50 8.78
N GLU A 64 -13.37 13.60 8.51
CA GLU A 64 -14.02 13.81 7.21
C GLU A 64 -12.99 14.04 6.09
N THR A 65 -11.90 14.72 6.42
CA THR A 65 -10.82 15.07 5.50
C THR A 65 -9.46 14.87 6.15
N SER A 66 -8.43 14.59 5.34
CA SER A 66 -7.03 14.53 5.77
C SER A 66 -6.10 14.68 4.57
N PRO A 67 -4.87 15.20 4.73
CA PRO A 67 -3.85 15.08 3.69
C PRO A 67 -3.33 13.63 3.59
N ALA A 68 -2.69 13.33 2.46
CA ALA A 68 -1.98 12.07 2.19
C ALA A 68 -0.60 12.04 2.86
N GLY A 69 0.00 10.85 2.98
CA GLY A 69 1.38 10.68 3.44
C GLY A 69 1.60 10.92 4.94
N VAL A 70 0.52 11.04 5.72
CA VAL A 70 0.57 11.21 7.17
C VAL A 70 -0.34 10.20 7.87
N PRO A 71 -0.04 9.79 9.11
CA PRO A 71 -0.94 8.96 9.90
C PRO A 71 -2.31 9.63 10.11
N ILE A 72 -3.39 8.87 9.91
CA ILE A 72 -4.78 9.31 10.10
C ILE A 72 -5.42 8.52 11.24
N PRO A 73 -5.99 9.17 12.27
CA PRO A 73 -6.66 8.45 13.34
C PRO A 73 -7.92 7.74 12.82
N VAL A 74 -8.08 6.48 13.22
CA VAL A 74 -9.26 5.67 12.92
C VAL A 74 -9.70 4.91 14.17
N THR A 75 -11.01 4.73 14.33
CA THR A 75 -11.58 3.88 15.37
C THR A 75 -12.49 2.83 14.76
N TYR A 76 -12.20 1.56 15.03
CA TYR A 76 -13.06 0.43 14.66
C TYR A 76 -13.81 -0.08 15.89
N GLN A 77 -15.05 -0.51 15.69
CA GLN A 77 -15.84 -1.19 16.69
C GLN A 77 -16.34 -2.51 16.13
N TRP A 78 -15.81 -3.60 16.67
CA TRP A 78 -16.15 -4.97 16.28
C TRP A 78 -17.06 -5.62 17.30
N THR A 79 -17.93 -6.52 16.84
CA THR A 79 -18.68 -7.43 17.70
C THR A 79 -18.59 -8.87 17.20
N GLY A 80 -18.43 -9.83 18.10
CA GLY A 80 -18.40 -11.26 17.76
C GLY A 80 -18.29 -12.15 19.01
N SER A 81 -18.21 -13.46 18.78
CA SER A 81 -17.84 -14.40 19.85
C SER A 81 -16.36 -14.24 20.20
N TRP A 82 -15.96 -14.65 21.39
CA TRP A 82 -14.56 -14.56 21.82
C TRP A 82 -13.62 -15.29 20.86
N GLU A 83 -14.00 -16.49 20.43
CA GLU A 83 -13.20 -17.34 19.55
C GLU A 83 -13.00 -16.69 18.18
N GLN A 84 -14.06 -16.14 17.58
CA GLN A 84 -13.99 -15.44 16.29
C GLN A 84 -13.21 -14.13 16.38
N LEU A 85 -13.32 -13.39 17.48
CA LEU A 85 -12.54 -12.16 17.67
C LEU A 85 -11.06 -12.49 17.86
N GLN A 86 -10.73 -13.48 18.68
CA GLN A 86 -9.35 -13.89 18.94
C GLN A 86 -8.65 -14.48 17.71
N SER A 87 -9.36 -15.31 16.94
CA SER A 87 -8.83 -15.91 15.71
C SER A 87 -8.82 -14.97 14.51
N GLY A 88 -9.48 -13.82 14.60
CA GLY A 88 -9.72 -12.94 13.47
C GLY A 88 -8.51 -12.10 13.08
N ILE A 89 -8.17 -12.14 11.80
CA ILE A 89 -7.44 -11.12 11.07
C ILE A 89 -8.45 -10.38 10.18
N VAL A 90 -8.42 -9.05 10.20
CA VAL A 90 -9.24 -8.22 9.32
C VAL A 90 -8.38 -7.74 8.15
N ILE A 91 -8.83 -8.06 6.94
CA ILE A 91 -8.23 -7.62 5.69
C ILE A 91 -8.96 -6.36 5.23
N LEU A 92 -8.35 -5.21 5.48
CA LEU A 92 -8.96 -3.89 5.33
C LEU A 92 -8.35 -3.14 4.15
N THR A 93 -9.22 -2.65 3.27
CA THR A 93 -8.80 -1.89 2.08
C THR A 93 -9.64 -0.64 1.94
N TRP A 94 -8.99 0.52 1.98
CA TRP A 94 -9.61 1.78 1.62
C TRP A 94 -9.41 2.05 0.14
N GLN A 95 -10.51 2.20 -0.58
CA GLN A 95 -10.53 2.31 -2.03
C GLN A 95 -11.37 3.51 -2.49
N PRO A 96 -11.16 4.04 -3.70
CA PRO A 96 -11.90 5.19 -4.19
C PRO A 96 -13.40 4.88 -4.19
N VAL A 97 -14.21 5.89 -3.88
CA VAL A 97 -15.65 5.79 -4.02
C VAL A 97 -15.97 5.72 -5.52
N ASP A 98 -16.56 4.62 -5.97
CA ASP A 98 -17.02 4.46 -7.36
C ASP A 98 -18.15 5.46 -7.67
N LEU A 99 -17.79 6.61 -8.25
CA LEU A 99 -18.75 7.62 -8.71
C LEU A 99 -19.64 7.10 -9.86
N PHE A 100 -19.28 5.97 -10.49
CA PHE A 100 -19.99 5.40 -11.65
C PHE A 100 -21.15 4.47 -11.29
N GLY A 101 -21.27 4.00 -10.04
CA GLY A 101 -22.40 3.16 -9.60
C GLY A 101 -23.77 3.85 -9.68
N LYS A 102 -23.81 5.18 -9.80
CA LYS A 102 -25.05 5.98 -9.93
C LYS A 102 -25.45 6.31 -11.39
N ARG A 103 -24.72 5.85 -12.42
CA ARG A 103 -25.15 6.02 -13.82
C ARG A 103 -26.12 4.95 -14.32
N GLY A 104 -26.34 3.88 -13.56
CA GLY A 104 -27.39 2.88 -13.83
C GLY A 104 -28.83 3.37 -13.59
N LEU A 105 -29.00 4.60 -13.09
CA LEU A 105 -30.31 5.24 -12.88
C LEU A 105 -30.53 6.48 -13.77
N LEU A 106 -29.79 6.61 -14.89
CA LEU A 106 -30.24 7.49 -15.96
C LEU A 106 -31.48 6.85 -16.59
N ALA A 107 -32.61 7.54 -16.41
CA ALA A 107 -33.92 7.19 -16.92
C ALA A 107 -33.85 6.49 -18.29
N LYS A 108 -34.59 5.39 -18.43
CA LYS A 108 -35.06 4.90 -19.73
C LYS A 108 -35.74 6.06 -20.44
N VAL A 109 -35.01 6.84 -21.24
CA VAL A 109 -35.62 7.71 -22.25
C VAL A 109 -36.07 6.78 -23.35
N GLY A 110 -37.34 6.38 -23.28
CA GLY A 110 -38.01 5.63 -24.32
C GLY A 110 -37.86 6.35 -25.66
N LYS A 111 -37.65 5.57 -26.72
CA LYS A 111 -37.55 5.99 -28.13
C LYS A 111 -38.36 7.27 -28.42
N LEU A 112 -37.67 8.39 -28.57
CA LEU A 112 -38.26 9.62 -29.11
C LEU A 112 -38.55 9.38 -30.60
N LYS A 113 -39.82 9.09 -30.90
CA LYS A 113 -40.37 9.08 -32.27
C LYS A 113 -40.37 10.51 -32.80
N VAL A 114 -39.51 10.80 -33.78
CA VAL A 114 -39.56 12.06 -34.53
C VAL A 114 -40.68 11.96 -35.57
N ASN A 115 -41.81 12.64 -35.33
CA ASN A 115 -42.85 12.83 -36.33
C ASN A 115 -42.63 14.16 -37.08
N LYS A 116 -42.37 14.06 -38.38
CA LYS A 116 -42.45 15.08 -39.46
C LYS A 116 -42.27 16.55 -39.04
N LEU A 117 -41.05 17.07 -39.21
CA LEU A 117 -40.81 18.51 -39.31
C LEU A 117 -40.88 18.95 -40.79
N LYS A 118 -41.89 19.78 -41.10
CA LYS A 118 -42.01 20.49 -42.38
C LYS A 118 -40.94 21.59 -42.45
N VAL A 119 -40.07 21.54 -43.46
CA VAL A 119 -39.11 22.60 -43.75
C VAL A 119 -39.73 23.56 -44.76
N ASN A 120 -40.00 24.80 -44.35
CA ASN A 120 -40.28 25.89 -45.29
C ASN A 120 -38.97 26.64 -45.61
N LYS A 121 -38.75 26.88 -46.90
CA LYS A 121 -37.55 27.51 -47.49
C LYS A 121 -37.24 28.85 -46.81
N LEU A 122 -36.04 28.99 -46.25
CA LEU A 122 -35.47 30.26 -45.81
C LEU A 122 -34.27 30.60 -46.70
N LYS A 123 -34.40 31.71 -47.45
CA LYS A 123 -33.36 32.33 -48.28
C LYS A 123 -32.23 32.83 -47.39
N VAL A 124 -31.00 32.41 -47.69
CA VAL A 124 -29.79 32.92 -47.06
C VAL A 124 -29.41 34.26 -47.70
N ASN A 125 -29.47 35.33 -46.93
CA ASN A 125 -28.80 36.59 -47.28
C ASN A 125 -27.69 36.86 -46.25
N LYS A 126 -26.46 36.99 -46.79
CA LYS A 126 -25.17 37.37 -46.17
C LYS A 126 -25.22 37.70 -44.68
N LEU A 127 -24.69 36.79 -43.85
CA LEU A 127 -24.37 37.08 -42.45
C LEU A 127 -22.88 37.44 -42.33
N LYS A 128 -22.62 38.72 -42.09
CA LYS A 128 -21.32 39.21 -41.60
C LYS A 128 -21.04 38.58 -40.24
N VAL A 129 -19.91 37.89 -40.11
CA VAL A 129 -19.40 37.45 -38.81
C VAL A 129 -18.79 38.67 -38.11
N ASN A 130 -19.55 39.28 -37.20
CA ASN A 130 -18.99 40.20 -36.21
C ASN A 130 -18.42 39.38 -35.04
N LYS A 131 -17.23 39.76 -34.58
CA LYS A 131 -16.51 39.17 -33.44
C LYS A 131 -17.45 38.90 -32.28
N LEU A 132 -17.63 37.63 -31.91
CA LEU A 132 -18.34 37.23 -30.70
C LEU A 132 -17.43 37.56 -29.51
N LYS A 133 -17.76 38.60 -28.74
CA LYS A 133 -17.25 38.79 -27.38
C LYS A 133 -17.90 37.73 -26.50
N VAL A 134 -17.14 36.74 -26.05
CA VAL A 134 -17.55 35.87 -24.95
C VAL A 134 -17.07 36.54 -23.66
N GLY A 135 -18.01 37.00 -22.85
CA GLY A 135 -17.76 37.53 -21.52
C GLY A 135 -17.35 36.42 -20.55
N GLN A 136 -16.58 36.81 -19.53
CA GLN A 136 -16.13 35.97 -18.42
C GLN A 136 -17.31 35.19 -17.80
N LEU A 137 -17.25 33.86 -17.90
CA LEU A 137 -18.04 32.94 -17.11
C LEU A 137 -17.15 32.44 -15.97
N PHE A 138 -17.35 33.01 -14.78
CA PHE A 138 -16.85 32.44 -13.54
C PHE A 138 -17.59 31.13 -13.27
N ALA A 139 -16.88 30.00 -13.23
CA ALA A 139 -17.40 28.72 -12.77
C ALA A 139 -16.37 28.03 -11.86
N LYS A 140 -16.78 27.77 -10.62
CA LYS A 140 -16.13 26.86 -9.68
C LYS A 140 -16.11 25.44 -10.28
N GLY A 141 -14.98 24.76 -10.19
CA GLY A 141 -14.84 23.34 -10.55
C GLY A 141 -14.44 23.12 -12.00
N GLY A 142 -13.20 22.65 -12.20
CA GLY A 142 -12.62 22.43 -13.52
C GLY A 142 -13.39 21.41 -14.34
N LEU A 143 -13.80 21.81 -15.56
CA LEU A 143 -14.31 20.84 -16.53
C LEU A 143 -13.87 21.08 -17.98
N LEU A 144 -13.25 22.21 -18.35
CA LEU A 144 -12.61 22.39 -19.66
C LEU A 144 -11.71 23.63 -19.62
N ALA A 145 -10.42 23.48 -19.90
CA ALA A 145 -9.50 24.60 -20.11
C ALA A 145 -8.83 24.45 -21.48
N LYS A 146 -9.10 25.40 -22.37
CA LYS A 146 -8.31 25.63 -23.58
C LYS A 146 -7.59 26.96 -23.38
N VAL A 147 -6.29 26.93 -23.14
CA VAL A 147 -5.47 28.14 -22.94
C VAL A 147 -4.63 28.33 -24.21
N GLU A 148 -4.85 29.44 -24.92
CA GLU A 148 -4.04 29.86 -26.07
C GLU A 148 -3.46 31.26 -25.76
N GLY A 149 -2.13 31.34 -25.70
CA GLY A 149 -1.36 32.60 -25.75
C GLY A 149 -1.46 33.53 -24.55
N LEU A 150 -0.51 33.44 -23.62
CA LEU A 150 -0.17 34.54 -22.68
C LEU A 150 1.34 34.64 -22.52
N THR A 151 1.86 35.85 -22.73
CA THR A 151 3.27 36.24 -22.65
C THR A 151 3.78 36.27 -21.20
N GLU A 152 5.07 35.96 -21.07
CA GLU A 152 5.92 35.94 -19.87
C GLU A 152 5.45 36.79 -18.69
N THR A 153 5.22 36.15 -17.54
CA THR A 153 5.75 36.48 -16.19
C THR A 153 4.96 35.73 -15.11
N ASN A 154 5.33 34.47 -14.84
CA ASN A 154 5.29 33.75 -13.55
C ASN A 154 5.30 32.23 -13.84
N LEU A 155 6.40 31.56 -13.49
CA LEU A 155 6.50 30.10 -13.55
C LEU A 155 5.73 29.52 -12.34
N GLN A 156 4.57 28.92 -12.59
CA GLN A 156 3.75 28.22 -11.58
C GLN A 156 3.52 26.76 -12.01
N PRO A 157 3.25 25.82 -11.07
CA PRO A 157 2.90 24.44 -11.40
C PRO A 157 1.60 24.36 -12.21
N ASN A 158 1.60 23.60 -13.31
CA ASN A 158 0.43 23.38 -14.15
C ASN A 158 -0.23 22.03 -13.81
N ASN A 159 -1.39 22.07 -13.13
CA ASN A 159 -2.19 20.88 -12.80
C ASN A 159 -3.43 20.80 -13.71
N LEU A 160 -3.46 19.83 -14.64
CA LEU A 160 -4.53 19.73 -15.65
C LEU A 160 -5.53 18.60 -15.34
N GLY A 161 -6.82 18.91 -15.47
CA GLY A 161 -7.93 17.99 -15.25
C GLY A 161 -8.16 16.95 -16.36
N LEU A 162 -9.32 16.29 -16.34
CA LEU A 162 -9.62 15.03 -17.06
C LEU A 162 -9.40 15.04 -18.59
N LEU A 163 -9.49 16.21 -19.26
CA LEU A 163 -9.28 16.41 -20.70
C LEU A 163 -8.56 17.74 -20.93
N ALA A 164 -7.32 17.73 -21.43
CA ALA A 164 -6.55 18.95 -21.68
C ALA A 164 -5.67 18.87 -22.94
N THR A 165 -5.56 20.00 -23.65
CA THR A 165 -4.58 20.22 -24.73
C THR A 165 -3.81 21.48 -24.39
N LEU A 166 -2.50 21.36 -24.14
CA LEU A 166 -1.63 22.49 -23.85
C LEU A 166 -0.68 22.75 -25.02
N ARG A 167 -0.50 24.02 -25.36
CA ARG A 167 0.39 24.49 -26.43
C ARG A 167 1.13 25.73 -25.92
N GLU A 168 2.46 25.70 -25.97
CA GLU A 168 3.36 26.85 -25.76
C GLU A 168 3.21 27.62 -24.43
N GLN A 169 3.78 27.08 -23.33
CA GLN A 169 4.04 27.77 -22.07
C GLN A 169 5.20 27.08 -21.31
N PRO A 170 6.27 27.77 -20.91
CA PRO A 170 7.27 27.20 -20.01
C PRO A 170 6.72 27.07 -18.57
N SER A 171 6.99 25.96 -17.89
CA SER A 171 6.61 25.72 -16.49
C SER A 171 7.71 24.96 -15.73
N THR A 172 7.75 25.12 -14.41
CA THR A 172 8.66 24.37 -13.52
C THR A 172 8.20 22.92 -13.30
N GLU A 173 6.88 22.69 -13.27
CA GLU A 173 6.28 21.38 -13.05
C GLU A 173 4.96 21.26 -13.81
N THR A 174 4.73 20.12 -14.48
CA THR A 174 3.48 19.83 -15.18
C THR A 174 2.94 18.46 -14.77
N ASN A 175 1.72 18.45 -14.21
CA ASN A 175 0.98 17.26 -13.80
C ASN A 175 -0.26 17.06 -14.69
N LEU A 176 -0.32 15.96 -15.43
CA LEU A 176 -1.41 15.67 -16.38
C LEU A 176 -2.46 14.70 -15.84
N GLY A 177 -3.73 15.01 -16.11
CA GLY A 177 -4.87 14.11 -15.90
C GLY A 177 -4.99 12.97 -16.93
N LEU A 178 -6.15 12.29 -16.91
CA LEU A 178 -6.38 10.97 -17.53
C LEU A 178 -6.21 10.90 -19.06
N LEU A 179 -6.50 11.99 -19.81
CA LEU A 179 -6.42 12.08 -21.28
C LEU A 179 -5.86 13.45 -21.70
N ALA A 180 -4.55 13.54 -21.96
CA ALA A 180 -3.89 14.82 -22.29
C ALA A 180 -2.96 14.72 -23.51
N THR A 181 -2.94 15.76 -24.33
CA THR A 181 -1.99 15.91 -25.45
C THR A 181 -1.12 17.15 -25.20
N LEU A 182 0.19 16.94 -25.12
CA LEU A 182 1.20 17.98 -24.96
C LEU A 182 1.98 18.17 -26.25
N ARG A 183 2.21 19.43 -26.64
CA ARG A 183 3.00 19.80 -27.81
C ARG A 183 3.91 20.98 -27.45
N GLU A 184 5.21 20.80 -27.66
CA GLU A 184 6.23 21.87 -27.69
C GLU A 184 6.29 22.74 -26.41
N GLN A 185 6.86 22.22 -25.32
CA GLN A 185 7.20 23.00 -24.11
C GLN A 185 8.60 22.61 -23.57
N PRO A 186 9.31 23.50 -22.87
CA PRO A 186 10.42 23.12 -22.01
C PRO A 186 9.94 23.10 -20.54
N SER A 187 10.17 22.00 -19.83
CA SER A 187 9.89 21.88 -18.39
C SER A 187 11.02 21.14 -17.66
N THR A 188 11.21 21.47 -16.38
CA THR A 188 12.20 20.78 -15.52
C THR A 188 11.72 19.40 -15.07
N GLN A 189 10.41 19.21 -14.88
CA GLN A 189 9.80 17.94 -14.48
C GLN A 189 8.39 17.76 -15.09
N THR A 190 8.11 16.57 -15.64
CA THR A 190 6.80 16.22 -16.21
C THR A 190 6.28 14.89 -15.66
N ASN A 191 5.04 14.89 -15.13
CA ASN A 191 4.33 13.69 -14.68
C ASN A 191 3.09 13.41 -15.56
N LEU A 192 3.01 12.21 -16.14
CA LEU A 192 1.96 11.84 -17.09
C LEU A 192 0.86 10.95 -16.51
N GLY A 193 -0.39 11.24 -16.88
CA GLY A 193 -1.56 10.39 -16.61
C GLY A 193 -1.72 9.20 -17.58
N LEU A 194 -2.85 8.48 -17.42
CA LEU A 194 -3.12 7.15 -17.97
C LEU A 194 -3.22 7.02 -19.52
N LEU A 195 -3.40 8.10 -20.28
CA LEU A 195 -3.46 8.09 -21.76
C LEU A 195 -2.90 9.41 -22.31
N ALA A 196 -1.62 9.71 -22.01
CA ALA A 196 -0.96 10.92 -22.46
C ALA A 196 -0.13 10.69 -23.74
N THR A 197 -0.18 11.66 -24.67
CA THR A 197 0.71 11.72 -25.85
C THR A 197 1.66 12.89 -25.71
N LEU A 198 2.97 12.62 -25.71
CA LEU A 198 4.02 13.65 -25.77
C LEU A 198 4.59 13.79 -27.16
N ARG A 199 4.81 15.04 -27.57
CA ARG A 199 5.50 15.37 -28.81
C ARG A 199 6.50 16.51 -28.57
N GLU A 200 7.77 16.21 -28.87
CA GLU A 200 8.89 17.16 -28.99
C GLU A 200 9.15 18.04 -27.74
N GLN A 201 9.94 17.53 -26.77
CA GLN A 201 10.45 18.32 -25.62
C GLN A 201 11.86 17.88 -25.16
N PRO A 202 12.76 18.82 -24.84
CA PRO A 202 13.88 18.59 -23.93
C PRO A 202 13.41 18.79 -22.47
N SER A 203 13.38 17.73 -21.67
CA SER A 203 13.13 17.78 -20.22
C SER A 203 14.24 17.05 -19.47
N THR A 204 14.53 17.50 -18.24
CA THR A 204 15.56 16.89 -17.38
C THR A 204 15.06 15.64 -16.64
N GLN A 205 13.75 15.51 -16.42
CA GLN A 205 13.14 14.36 -15.74
C GLN A 205 11.69 14.12 -16.21
N THR A 206 11.35 12.89 -16.61
CA THR A 206 10.01 12.51 -17.12
C THR A 206 9.51 11.24 -16.43
N ASN A 207 8.34 11.30 -15.79
CA ASN A 207 7.66 10.14 -15.21
C ASN A 207 6.48 9.72 -16.10
N LEU A 208 6.54 8.49 -16.65
CA LEU A 208 5.55 7.98 -17.61
C LEU A 208 4.40 7.23 -16.90
N GLY A 209 3.16 7.56 -17.24
CA GLY A 209 1.96 6.80 -16.86
C GLY A 209 1.72 5.58 -17.75
N LEU A 210 0.89 4.65 -17.30
CA LEU A 210 0.52 3.43 -18.03
C LEU A 210 -0.10 3.79 -19.40
N LEU A 211 0.44 3.31 -20.53
CA LEU A 211 0.03 3.61 -21.94
C LEU A 211 0.49 4.96 -22.56
N ALA A 212 1.47 5.66 -21.98
CA ALA A 212 2.04 6.85 -22.60
C ALA A 212 2.81 6.52 -23.91
N THR A 213 2.64 7.35 -24.96
CA THR A 213 3.37 7.22 -26.25
C THR A 213 4.34 8.38 -26.45
N LEU A 214 5.62 8.07 -26.68
CA LEU A 214 6.71 9.02 -26.98
C LEU A 214 7.00 9.03 -28.49
N ARG A 215 7.11 10.21 -29.11
CA ARG A 215 7.47 10.33 -30.54
C ARG A 215 8.44 11.49 -30.81
N GLU A 216 9.62 11.12 -31.31
CA GLU A 216 10.76 11.91 -31.82
C GLU A 216 11.53 12.81 -30.82
N GLN A 217 12.87 12.64 -30.79
CA GLN A 217 13.86 13.44 -30.08
C GLN A 217 15.06 13.70 -31.02
N PRO A 218 15.36 14.94 -31.43
CA PRO A 218 16.63 15.26 -32.08
C PRO A 218 17.69 15.54 -30.99
N SER A 219 18.71 14.69 -30.89
CA SER A 219 19.88 14.93 -30.02
C SER A 219 21.06 15.46 -30.84
N THR A 220 21.64 16.58 -30.38
CA THR A 220 22.97 17.03 -30.79
C THR A 220 23.78 17.36 -29.54
N GLU A 221 24.79 16.52 -29.28
CA GLU A 221 25.96 16.63 -28.37
C GLU A 221 25.75 17.05 -26.90
N THR A 222 26.26 16.24 -25.95
CA THR A 222 27.32 16.54 -24.94
C THR A 222 27.18 15.65 -23.68
N ASN A 223 28.32 15.13 -23.20
CA ASN A 223 28.62 14.51 -21.88
C ASN A 223 27.63 13.55 -21.20
N LEU A 224 28.03 12.27 -21.17
CA LEU A 224 27.38 11.19 -20.42
C LEU A 224 27.70 11.30 -18.92
N GLN A 225 26.79 11.90 -18.15
CA GLN A 225 26.52 11.48 -16.77
C GLN A 225 25.20 10.69 -16.79
N PRO A 226 25.13 9.50 -16.17
CA PRO A 226 23.88 8.75 -16.09
C PRO A 226 22.93 9.47 -15.11
N SER A 227 21.91 10.13 -15.64
CA SER A 227 20.79 10.66 -14.88
C SER A 227 19.93 9.49 -14.37
N THR A 228 19.91 9.37 -13.05
CA THR A 228 18.96 8.68 -12.16
C THR A 228 17.76 7.97 -12.81
N GLU A 229 17.69 6.68 -12.54
CA GLU A 229 16.63 5.73 -12.87
C GLU A 229 15.22 6.25 -12.56
N THR A 230 14.36 6.22 -13.58
CA THR A 230 12.91 6.36 -13.46
C THR A 230 12.35 5.16 -12.72
N ASN A 231 12.25 5.25 -11.40
CA ASN A 231 11.65 4.22 -10.56
C ASN A 231 10.11 4.34 -10.63
N LEU A 232 9.49 3.62 -11.57
CA LEU A 232 8.04 3.61 -11.75
C LEU A 232 7.39 2.77 -10.63
N GLN A 233 7.14 3.38 -9.48
CA GLN A 233 6.20 2.79 -8.52
C GLN A 233 4.77 2.89 -9.10
N PRO A 234 3.98 1.80 -9.11
CA PRO A 234 2.61 1.86 -9.59
C PRO A 234 1.79 2.76 -8.65
N LEU A 235 1.16 3.81 -9.20
CA LEU A 235 0.23 4.68 -8.47
C LEU A 235 -0.71 3.83 -7.61
N THR A 236 -0.56 3.93 -6.28
CA THR A 236 -1.40 3.17 -5.36
C THR A 236 -2.75 3.87 -5.25
N HIS A 237 -3.78 3.29 -5.86
CA HIS A 237 -5.13 3.87 -5.85
C HIS A 237 -5.89 3.54 -4.55
N ARG A 238 -5.24 2.92 -3.57
CA ARG A 238 -5.85 2.39 -2.33
C ARG A 238 -4.78 2.28 -1.25
N TRP A 239 -5.21 2.15 0.01
CA TRP A 239 -4.30 1.79 1.10
C TRP A 239 -4.86 0.66 1.96
N LEU A 240 -3.96 -0.01 2.67
CA LEU A 240 -4.22 -1.21 3.45
C LEU A 240 -4.12 -0.91 4.94
N HIS A 241 -4.89 -1.63 5.75
CA HIS A 241 -4.82 -1.53 7.21
C HIS A 241 -5.12 -2.89 7.85
N ASP A 242 -4.40 -3.93 7.40
CA ASP A 242 -4.61 -5.30 7.88
C ASP A 242 -4.01 -5.50 9.26
N HIS A 243 -4.76 -6.18 10.13
CA HIS A 243 -4.34 -6.51 11.48
C HIS A 243 -5.24 -7.59 12.10
N GLY A 244 -4.75 -8.25 13.15
CA GLY A 244 -5.59 -9.03 14.04
C GLY A 244 -6.57 -8.14 14.80
N ILE A 245 -7.77 -8.63 15.09
CA ILE A 245 -8.70 -7.90 15.95
C ILE A 245 -8.07 -7.74 17.34
N ALA A 246 -8.16 -6.53 17.90
CA ALA A 246 -7.41 -6.06 19.06
C ALA A 246 -5.90 -6.32 18.91
N MET A 247 -5.37 -6.18 17.70
CA MET A 247 -3.95 -6.40 17.37
C MET A 247 -3.47 -7.84 17.58
N GLY A 248 -4.40 -8.80 17.71
CA GLY A 248 -4.08 -10.18 18.11
C GLY A 248 -3.98 -10.39 19.61
N GLU A 249 -4.12 -9.35 20.43
CA GLU A 249 -3.84 -9.38 21.87
C GLU A 249 -5.03 -9.86 22.73
N LEU A 250 -5.97 -10.59 22.14
CA LEU A 250 -7.09 -11.18 22.89
C LEU A 250 -6.65 -12.48 23.53
N HIS A 251 -6.15 -12.39 24.76
CA HIS A 251 -5.78 -13.53 25.58
C HIS A 251 -6.79 -13.74 26.70
N SER A 252 -7.17 -14.99 26.97
CA SER A 252 -7.98 -15.32 28.14
C SER A 252 -7.40 -16.51 28.90
N SER A 253 -7.26 -16.36 30.22
CA SER A 253 -6.90 -17.45 31.12
C SER A 253 -8.07 -18.40 31.41
N GLN A 254 -9.30 -17.94 31.17
CA GLN A 254 -10.53 -18.72 31.36
C GLN A 254 -11.46 -18.51 30.16
N LEU A 255 -11.90 -19.60 29.53
CA LEU A 255 -12.83 -19.49 28.40
C LEU A 255 -14.12 -18.79 28.85
N PRO A 256 -14.56 -17.73 28.15
CA PRO A 256 -15.85 -17.11 28.43
C PRO A 256 -16.99 -18.12 28.34
N PRO A 257 -18.14 -17.86 29.00
CA PRO A 257 -19.32 -18.69 28.85
C PRO A 257 -19.68 -18.86 27.36
N ALA A 258 -20.09 -20.07 26.99
CA ALA A 258 -20.52 -20.36 25.63
C ALA A 258 -21.60 -19.37 25.16
N ASN A 259 -21.51 -18.92 23.92
CA ASN A 259 -22.39 -17.92 23.29
C ASN A 259 -22.26 -16.47 23.83
N SER A 260 -21.23 -16.16 24.60
CA SER A 260 -20.93 -14.77 24.98
C SER A 260 -20.56 -13.93 23.75
N GLN A 261 -21.09 -12.71 23.69
CA GLN A 261 -20.71 -11.71 22.69
C GLN A 261 -19.82 -10.66 23.34
N PHE A 262 -18.85 -10.18 22.57
CA PHE A 262 -17.94 -9.13 23.01
C PHE A 262 -17.93 -8.00 21.98
N GLN A 263 -17.76 -6.79 22.49
CA GLN A 263 -17.42 -5.61 21.72
C GLN A 263 -15.94 -5.31 21.89
N VAL A 264 -15.24 -5.10 20.79
CA VAL A 264 -13.85 -4.65 20.75
C VAL A 264 -13.82 -3.26 20.11
N ILE A 265 -13.20 -2.30 20.77
CA ILE A 265 -12.98 -0.94 20.25
C ILE A 265 -11.47 -0.75 20.08
N GLU A 266 -11.05 -0.47 18.87
CA GLU A 266 -9.65 -0.18 18.51
C GLU A 266 -9.53 1.29 18.12
N ARG A 267 -8.55 2.00 18.69
CA ARG A 267 -8.19 3.39 18.38
C ARG A 267 -6.77 3.38 17.83
N MET A 268 -6.67 3.46 16.50
CA MET A 268 -5.45 3.21 15.75
C MET A 268 -5.16 4.37 14.79
N ALA A 269 -4.09 4.23 14.01
CA ALA A 269 -3.78 5.12 12.91
C ALA A 269 -3.56 4.30 11.64
N MET A 270 -4.20 4.72 10.55
CA MET A 270 -3.96 4.19 9.21
C MET A 270 -3.06 5.13 8.42
N PHE A 271 -2.44 4.63 7.35
CA PHE A 271 -1.47 5.40 6.57
C PHE A 271 -1.80 5.38 5.06
N PRO A 272 -2.46 6.42 4.51
CA PRO A 272 -2.56 6.59 3.07
C PRO A 272 -1.20 7.01 2.47
N PRO A 273 -0.71 6.32 1.43
CA PRO A 273 0.54 6.67 0.75
C PRO A 273 0.58 8.13 0.29
N ALA A 274 1.77 8.73 0.26
CA ALA A 274 1.94 10.14 -0.12
C ALA A 274 1.56 10.43 -1.58
N ASP A 275 1.66 9.42 -2.46
CA ASP A 275 1.33 9.46 -3.87
C ASP A 275 -0.16 9.16 -4.16
N ILE A 276 -0.98 8.90 -3.13
CA ILE A 276 -2.39 8.58 -3.34
C ILE A 276 -3.13 9.79 -3.94
N PRO A 277 -3.98 9.59 -4.97
CA PRO A 277 -4.76 10.69 -5.52
C PRO A 277 -5.70 11.35 -4.50
N ALA A 278 -5.89 12.66 -4.62
CA ALA A 278 -6.93 13.36 -3.89
C ALA A 278 -8.32 12.83 -4.31
N GLY A 279 -9.25 12.72 -3.36
CA GLY A 279 -10.59 12.20 -3.62
C GLY A 279 -11.24 11.53 -2.42
N SER A 280 -12.44 11.00 -2.61
CA SER A 280 -13.20 10.30 -1.56
C SER A 280 -12.96 8.80 -1.59
N TYR A 281 -12.74 8.23 -0.43
CA TYR A 281 -12.41 6.81 -0.22
C TYR A 281 -13.38 6.17 0.76
N THR A 282 -13.67 4.90 0.53
CA THR A 282 -14.54 4.05 1.36
C THR A 282 -13.82 2.75 1.72
N LEU A 283 -14.28 2.09 2.77
CA LEU A 283 -13.67 0.88 3.32
C LEU A 283 -14.34 -0.39 2.80
N LYS A 284 -13.51 -1.39 2.49
CA LYS A 284 -13.91 -2.80 2.37
C LYS A 284 -13.21 -3.62 3.45
N ALA A 285 -13.90 -4.64 3.95
CA ALA A 285 -13.40 -5.52 5.01
C ALA A 285 -13.72 -6.98 4.71
N THR A 286 -12.72 -7.84 4.91
CA THR A 286 -12.84 -9.30 4.87
C THR A 286 -12.27 -9.87 6.17
N TYR A 287 -12.93 -10.88 6.72
CA TYR A 287 -12.42 -11.68 7.83
C TYR A 287 -11.54 -12.81 7.28
N LEU A 288 -10.44 -13.09 7.98
CA LEU A 288 -9.57 -14.24 7.80
C LEU A 288 -9.33 -14.90 9.17
N ASN A 289 -9.67 -16.16 9.30
CA ASN A 289 -9.36 -16.95 10.49
C ASN A 289 -7.89 -17.39 10.44
N ARG A 290 -7.08 -16.99 11.42
CA ARG A 290 -5.64 -17.29 11.43
C ARG A 290 -5.32 -18.77 11.70
N GLN A 291 -6.23 -19.54 12.31
CA GLN A 291 -6.01 -20.97 12.57
C GLN A 291 -6.59 -21.87 11.48
N THR A 292 -7.75 -21.51 10.92
CA THR A 292 -8.47 -22.39 9.97
C THR A 292 -8.35 -21.94 8.52
N GLY A 293 -7.92 -20.71 8.26
CA GLY A 293 -7.95 -20.10 6.92
C GLY A 293 -9.36 -19.76 6.42
N GLU A 294 -10.41 -19.93 7.23
CA GLU A 294 -11.77 -19.54 6.85
C GLU A 294 -11.84 -18.04 6.54
N THR A 295 -12.48 -17.67 5.43
CA THR A 295 -12.67 -16.26 5.06
C THR A 295 -14.14 -15.94 4.78
N TYR A 296 -14.54 -14.71 5.11
CA TYR A 296 -15.85 -14.17 4.71
C TYR A 296 -15.84 -12.64 4.66
N GLY A 297 -16.63 -12.06 3.75
CA GLY A 297 -16.80 -10.61 3.68
C GLY A 297 -17.52 -10.06 4.92
N ILE A 298 -17.02 -8.95 5.46
CA ILE A 298 -17.65 -8.22 6.57
C ILE A 298 -18.44 -7.05 5.98
N GLN A 299 -19.70 -6.89 6.40
CA GLN A 299 -20.50 -5.74 6.02
C GLN A 299 -19.93 -4.48 6.68
N VAL A 300 -19.63 -3.46 5.87
CA VAL A 300 -19.01 -2.21 6.34
C VAL A 300 -20.09 -1.13 6.47
N PRO A 301 -20.17 -0.42 7.61
CA PRO A 301 -21.08 0.72 7.74
C PRO A 301 -20.68 1.82 6.76
N THR A 302 -21.63 2.65 6.32
CA THR A 302 -21.31 3.75 5.40
C THR A 302 -20.29 4.68 6.03
N VAL A 303 -19.10 4.73 5.44
CA VAL A 303 -17.98 5.56 5.88
C VAL A 303 -17.30 6.15 4.65
N THR A 304 -16.84 7.39 4.76
CA THR A 304 -16.09 8.06 3.70
C THR A 304 -15.05 8.97 4.32
N LEU A 305 -13.83 8.92 3.78
CA LEU A 305 -12.73 9.84 4.08
C LEU A 305 -12.33 10.54 2.79
N THR A 306 -12.16 11.86 2.83
CA THR A 306 -11.66 12.61 1.68
C THR A 306 -10.18 12.94 1.86
N ILE A 307 -9.36 12.52 0.91
CA ILE A 307 -7.96 12.94 0.81
C ILE A 307 -7.91 14.30 0.13
N ASP A 308 -7.44 15.31 0.87
CA ASP A 308 -7.29 16.69 0.40
C ASP A 308 -5.92 17.24 0.85
N PRO A 309 -5.00 17.55 -0.08
CA PRO A 309 -3.69 18.12 0.23
C PRO A 309 -3.73 19.45 1.00
N ALA A 310 -4.83 20.20 0.92
CA ALA A 310 -4.99 21.47 1.62
C ALA A 310 -5.40 21.32 3.10
N THR A 311 -5.77 20.11 3.54
CA THR A 311 -6.22 19.86 4.90
C THR A 311 -5.05 19.80 5.89
N THR A 312 -5.23 20.37 7.07
CA THR A 312 -4.26 20.26 8.17
C THR A 312 -4.31 18.86 8.80
N PRO A 313 -3.17 18.16 8.98
CA PRO A 313 -3.14 16.87 9.67
C PRO A 313 -3.75 16.92 11.07
N ILE A 314 -4.52 15.90 11.42
CA ILE A 314 -5.07 15.71 12.76
C ILE A 314 -4.13 14.77 13.53
N PRO A 315 -3.82 15.03 14.82
CA PRO A 315 -2.99 14.12 15.60
C PRO A 315 -3.54 12.70 15.62
N ALA A 316 -2.69 11.73 15.28
CA ALA A 316 -2.99 10.31 15.29
C ALA A 316 -2.09 9.58 16.30
N PRO A 317 -2.50 8.41 16.81
CA PRO A 317 -1.58 7.52 17.52
C PRO A 317 -0.49 7.01 16.57
N GLU A 318 0.50 6.30 17.12
CA GLU A 318 1.49 5.57 16.33
C GLU A 318 0.80 4.52 15.44
N LEU A 319 1.38 4.28 14.26
CA LEU A 319 0.92 3.26 13.33
C LEU A 319 1.04 1.86 13.95
N ASP A 320 0.20 0.92 13.51
CA ASP A 320 0.37 -0.48 13.88
C ASP A 320 1.66 -1.07 13.28
N LEU A 321 2.23 -2.08 13.94
CA LEU A 321 3.50 -2.69 13.55
C LEU A 321 3.45 -3.31 12.14
N ILE A 322 2.31 -3.83 11.70
CA ILE A 322 2.15 -4.41 10.37
C ILE A 322 2.22 -3.31 9.31
N THR A 323 1.55 -2.17 9.53
CA THR A 323 1.66 -0.98 8.67
C THR A 323 3.07 -0.43 8.66
N GLN A 324 3.73 -0.31 9.82
CA GLN A 324 5.13 0.13 9.88
C GLN A 324 6.05 -0.81 9.08
N MET A 325 5.92 -2.13 9.27
CA MET A 325 6.69 -3.15 8.54
C MET A 325 6.47 -3.06 7.02
N ARG A 326 5.23 -2.89 6.55
CA ARG A 326 4.92 -2.70 5.12
C ARG A 326 5.55 -1.41 4.57
N ILE A 327 5.65 -0.35 5.37
CA ILE A 327 6.34 0.89 4.96
C ILE A 327 7.85 0.64 4.88
N LEU A 328 8.44 -0.02 5.88
CA LEU A 328 9.86 -0.36 5.90
C LEU A 328 10.27 -1.21 4.70
N SER A 329 9.44 -2.19 4.30
CA SER A 329 9.74 -3.07 3.18
C SER A 329 9.89 -2.34 1.84
N THR A 330 9.34 -1.12 1.69
CA THR A 330 9.54 -0.29 0.49
C THR A 330 10.99 0.20 0.33
N ASN A 331 11.84 0.04 1.37
CA ASN A 331 13.25 0.37 1.29
C ASN A 331 14.12 -0.80 0.79
N LEU A 332 13.65 -2.05 0.83
CA LEU A 332 14.41 -3.21 0.34
C LEU A 332 14.86 -3.06 -1.12
N PRO A 333 14.04 -2.59 -2.08
CA PRO A 333 14.49 -2.41 -3.46
C PRO A 333 15.67 -1.43 -3.60
N LYS A 334 15.91 -0.56 -2.61
CA LYS A 334 16.96 0.47 -2.63
C LYS A 334 18.33 -0.06 -2.21
N GLY A 335 18.44 -1.36 -1.90
CA GLY A 335 19.69 -1.98 -1.49
C GLY A 335 20.17 -1.50 -0.13
N LEU A 336 21.48 -1.41 0.05
CA LEU A 336 22.12 -1.13 1.35
C LEU A 336 21.70 0.21 1.96
N ASN A 337 21.60 1.26 1.14
CA ASN A 337 21.12 2.56 1.60
C ASN A 337 19.68 2.51 2.14
N GLY A 338 18.89 1.51 1.71
CA GLY A 338 17.56 1.25 2.23
C GLY A 338 17.49 0.27 3.39
N LEU A 339 18.56 -0.48 3.70
CA LEU A 339 18.55 -1.45 4.79
C LEU A 339 18.74 -0.82 6.17
N GLU A 340 19.51 0.27 6.27
CA GLU A 340 19.78 0.89 7.57
C GLU A 340 18.49 1.27 8.31
N PRO A 341 17.50 1.97 7.69
CA PRO A 341 16.24 2.26 8.36
C PRO A 341 15.44 1.00 8.72
N VAL A 342 15.58 -0.09 7.96
CA VAL A 342 14.91 -1.37 8.26
C VAL A 342 15.51 -1.97 9.52
N PHE A 343 16.83 -2.00 9.67
CA PHE A 343 17.50 -2.55 10.85
C PHE A 343 17.25 -1.71 12.09
N GLU A 344 17.40 -0.38 12.01
CA GLU A 344 17.14 0.53 13.13
C GLU A 344 15.71 0.36 13.66
N GLU A 345 14.74 0.36 12.77
CA GLU A 345 13.33 0.32 13.16
C GLU A 345 12.92 -1.07 13.64
N THR A 346 13.41 -2.14 13.01
CA THR A 346 13.18 -3.51 13.49
C THR A 346 13.81 -3.71 14.87
N ALA A 347 15.02 -3.20 15.10
CA ALA A 347 15.67 -3.27 16.41
C ALA A 347 14.87 -2.52 17.48
N ARG A 348 14.30 -1.36 17.14
CA ARG A 348 13.38 -0.62 18.01
C ARG A 348 12.13 -1.45 18.31
N ILE A 349 11.46 -1.98 17.28
CA ILE A 349 10.23 -2.77 17.43
C ILE A 349 10.47 -4.00 18.31
N ASN A 350 11.55 -4.74 18.06
CA ASN A 350 11.87 -5.97 18.81
C ASN A 350 12.19 -5.73 20.29
N GLN A 351 12.55 -4.50 20.68
CA GLN A 351 12.68 -4.14 22.10
C GLN A 351 11.32 -3.96 22.79
N TYR A 352 10.29 -3.54 22.06
CA TYR A 352 8.94 -3.29 22.59
C TYR A 352 8.00 -4.48 22.45
N ASP A 353 8.19 -5.31 21.42
CA ASP A 353 7.44 -6.54 21.18
C ASP A 353 8.41 -7.73 21.00
N PRO A 354 8.83 -8.37 22.10
CA PRO A 354 9.75 -9.49 22.03
C PRO A 354 9.12 -10.78 21.48
N ILE A 355 7.77 -10.87 21.43
CA ILE A 355 7.06 -12.06 20.92
C ILE A 355 6.93 -11.96 19.40
N GLN A 356 6.84 -10.74 18.86
CA GLN A 356 6.80 -10.44 17.42
C GLN A 356 5.59 -11.08 16.71
N GLU A 357 4.45 -11.21 17.40
CA GLU A 357 3.22 -11.81 16.84
C GLU A 357 2.73 -11.04 15.60
N TYR A 358 3.06 -9.75 15.49
CA TYR A 358 2.75 -8.94 14.31
C TYR A 358 3.33 -9.52 13.02
N LEU A 359 4.46 -10.24 13.07
CA LEU A 359 5.08 -10.84 11.89
C LEU A 359 4.25 -12.00 11.33
N GLU A 360 3.72 -12.87 12.19
CA GLU A 360 2.83 -13.95 11.78
C GLU A 360 1.52 -13.40 11.20
N GLN A 361 0.96 -12.36 11.85
CA GLN A 361 -0.24 -11.68 11.36
C GLN A 361 0.02 -11.03 9.99
N ALA A 362 1.19 -10.41 9.81
CA ALA A 362 1.60 -9.82 8.55
C ALA A 362 1.74 -10.88 7.46
N ASP A 363 2.41 -12.01 7.74
CA ASP A 363 2.56 -13.11 6.80
C ASP A 363 1.20 -13.61 6.31
N LEU A 364 0.29 -13.94 7.23
CA LEU A 364 -1.02 -14.47 6.89
C LEU A 364 -1.83 -13.48 6.03
N ALA A 365 -1.84 -12.20 6.41
CA ALA A 365 -2.55 -11.17 5.65
C ALA A 365 -1.93 -10.94 4.26
N LEU A 366 -0.61 -10.89 4.16
CA LEU A 366 0.11 -10.66 2.90
C LEU A 366 0.01 -11.87 1.97
N SER A 367 0.15 -13.08 2.51
CA SER A 367 -0.06 -14.34 1.80
C SER A 367 -1.46 -14.40 1.20
N TYR A 368 -2.49 -14.11 2.00
CA TYR A 368 -3.87 -14.03 1.52
C TYR A 368 -4.04 -13.03 0.37
N ARG A 369 -3.47 -11.83 0.48
CA ARG A 369 -3.56 -10.81 -0.59
C ARG A 369 -2.89 -11.25 -1.88
N LEU A 370 -1.69 -11.84 -1.77
CA LEU A 370 -0.88 -12.28 -2.91
C LEU A 370 -1.47 -13.48 -3.67
N GLU A 371 -2.52 -14.13 -3.16
CA GLU A 371 -3.34 -15.07 -3.92
C GLU A 371 -4.06 -14.37 -5.08
N SER A 372 -4.60 -13.17 -4.84
CA SER A 372 -5.35 -12.40 -5.83
C SER A 372 -4.51 -11.30 -6.51
N GLU A 373 -3.49 -10.80 -5.83
CA GLU A 373 -2.65 -9.70 -6.29
C GLU A 373 -1.26 -10.19 -6.64
N SER A 374 -1.19 -11.18 -7.52
CA SER A 374 -0.01 -12.01 -7.58
C SER A 374 1.27 -11.28 -8.02
N ASN A 375 1.12 -10.19 -8.77
CA ASN A 375 2.20 -9.37 -9.29
C ASN A 375 2.46 -8.10 -8.47
N ASN A 376 1.88 -7.98 -7.26
CA ASN A 376 2.09 -6.82 -6.42
C ASN A 376 3.48 -6.87 -5.75
N LEU A 377 4.41 -6.08 -6.29
CA LEU A 377 5.81 -6.10 -5.88
C LEU A 377 6.01 -5.64 -4.43
N ASP A 378 5.33 -4.58 -4.01
CA ASP A 378 5.45 -4.05 -2.65
C ASP A 378 4.98 -5.09 -1.62
N LEU A 379 3.88 -5.79 -1.90
CA LEU A 379 3.41 -6.88 -1.04
C LEU A 379 4.35 -8.09 -1.06
N ALA A 380 4.98 -8.39 -2.20
CA ALA A 380 5.97 -9.46 -2.28
C ALA A 380 7.22 -9.16 -1.43
N TYR A 381 7.72 -7.92 -1.46
CA TYR A 381 8.80 -7.48 -0.57
C TYR A 381 8.38 -7.46 0.91
N ALA A 382 7.17 -7.02 1.22
CA ALA A 382 6.65 -7.04 2.58
C ALA A 382 6.56 -8.48 3.14
N LEU A 383 6.12 -9.45 2.32
CA LEU A 383 6.06 -10.85 2.71
C LEU A 383 7.46 -11.45 2.88
N ALA A 384 8.40 -11.11 2.00
CA ALA A 384 9.78 -11.52 2.15
C ALA A 384 10.38 -10.99 3.46
N LEU A 385 10.15 -9.71 3.78
CA LEU A 385 10.62 -9.10 5.02
C LEU A 385 10.03 -9.80 6.25
N SER A 386 8.71 -10.02 6.28
CA SER A 386 8.07 -10.67 7.44
C SER A 386 8.66 -12.05 7.71
N ARG A 387 8.94 -12.84 6.68
CA ARG A 387 9.51 -14.19 6.82
C ARG A 387 10.99 -14.20 7.18
N VAL A 388 11.77 -13.25 6.63
CA VAL A 388 13.17 -13.06 7.05
C VAL A 388 13.26 -12.70 8.52
N LEU A 389 12.41 -11.80 9.01
CA LEU A 389 12.38 -11.39 10.42
C LEU A 389 11.94 -12.51 11.36
N GLN A 390 11.01 -13.37 10.91
CA GLN A 390 10.63 -14.61 11.62
C GLN A 390 11.72 -15.68 11.60
N GLN A 391 12.77 -15.51 10.80
CA GLN A 391 13.77 -16.55 10.52
C GLN A 391 13.16 -17.81 9.87
N ASP A 392 12.02 -17.66 9.18
CA ASP A 392 11.42 -18.72 8.37
C ASP A 392 12.21 -18.83 7.05
N VAL A 393 13.28 -19.62 7.09
CA VAL A 393 14.21 -19.78 5.96
C VAL A 393 13.49 -20.30 4.70
N GLU A 394 12.69 -21.36 4.82
CA GLU A 394 12.00 -21.95 3.67
C GLU A 394 10.98 -20.98 3.06
N GLY A 395 10.17 -20.35 3.90
CA GLY A 395 9.17 -19.37 3.45
C GLY A 395 9.81 -18.09 2.91
N ALA A 396 10.92 -17.62 3.49
CA ALA A 396 11.69 -16.47 3.01
C ALA A 396 12.30 -16.74 1.63
N ILE A 397 12.89 -17.93 1.42
CA ILE A 397 13.38 -18.36 0.10
C ILE A 397 12.23 -18.36 -0.92
N ALA A 398 11.06 -18.89 -0.56
CA ALA A 398 9.90 -18.92 -1.45
C ALA A 398 9.41 -17.51 -1.80
N ALA A 399 9.33 -16.61 -0.81
CA ALA A 399 8.93 -15.22 -1.02
C ALA A 399 9.96 -14.44 -1.88
N LEU A 400 11.26 -14.59 -1.60
CA LEU A 400 12.33 -13.92 -2.35
C LEU A 400 12.49 -14.46 -3.78
N LYS A 401 12.19 -15.74 -4.04
CA LYS A 401 12.06 -16.26 -5.42
C LYS A 401 10.97 -15.54 -6.20
N ARG A 402 9.86 -15.19 -5.55
CA ARG A 402 8.81 -14.39 -6.19
C ARG A 402 9.25 -12.95 -6.42
N VAL A 403 9.94 -12.36 -5.46
CA VAL A 403 10.51 -11.01 -5.60
C VAL A 403 11.48 -10.95 -6.79
N THR A 404 12.39 -11.92 -6.95
CA THR A 404 13.33 -11.94 -8.09
C THR A 404 12.65 -12.18 -9.44
N GLN A 405 11.45 -12.75 -9.47
CA GLN A 405 10.63 -12.85 -10.69
C GLN A 405 9.98 -11.51 -11.05
N LEU A 406 9.47 -10.79 -10.04
CA LEU A 406 8.78 -9.51 -10.24
C LEU A 406 9.75 -8.34 -10.44
N ASP A 407 10.91 -8.36 -9.78
CA ASP A 407 11.95 -7.33 -9.82
C ASP A 407 13.28 -7.90 -10.34
N SER A 408 13.23 -8.53 -11.50
CA SER A 408 14.36 -9.28 -12.06
C SER A 408 15.58 -8.43 -12.42
N GLN A 409 15.40 -7.11 -12.62
CA GLN A 409 16.48 -6.18 -12.99
C GLN A 409 17.15 -5.54 -11.77
N ASN A 410 16.60 -5.74 -10.56
CA ASN A 410 17.20 -5.23 -9.35
C ASN A 410 18.25 -6.22 -8.81
N PRO A 411 19.54 -5.84 -8.76
CA PRO A 411 20.57 -6.73 -8.25
C PRO A 411 20.37 -7.10 -6.77
N TYR A 412 19.74 -6.22 -5.98
CA TYR A 412 19.50 -6.47 -4.55
C TYR A 412 18.43 -7.53 -4.30
N ALA A 413 17.40 -7.64 -5.15
CA ALA A 413 16.41 -8.72 -5.08
C ALA A 413 17.08 -10.11 -5.09
N HIS A 414 18.04 -10.29 -6.00
CA HIS A 414 18.83 -11.51 -6.14
C HIS A 414 19.84 -11.67 -4.99
N ALA A 415 20.42 -10.56 -4.51
CA ALA A 415 21.33 -10.56 -3.38
C ALA A 415 20.66 -11.02 -2.08
N TYR A 416 19.41 -10.58 -1.81
CA TYR A 416 18.65 -11.03 -0.65
C TYR A 416 18.34 -12.52 -0.72
N LEU A 417 17.93 -13.02 -1.89
CA LEU A 417 17.74 -14.47 -2.07
C LEU A 417 19.03 -15.25 -1.84
N ALA A 418 20.16 -14.77 -2.37
CA ALA A 418 21.46 -15.36 -2.14
C ALA A 418 21.83 -15.33 -0.65
N PHE A 419 21.64 -14.20 0.03
CA PHE A 419 21.93 -14.06 1.45
C PHE A 419 21.19 -15.09 2.30
N VAL A 420 19.88 -15.29 2.07
CA VAL A 420 19.10 -16.29 2.82
C VAL A 420 19.60 -17.72 2.53
N TYR A 421 19.96 -18.04 1.29
CA TYR A 421 20.59 -19.33 0.99
C TYR A 421 21.93 -19.54 1.72
N LEU A 422 22.76 -18.50 1.78
CA LEU A 422 24.04 -18.57 2.48
C LEU A 422 23.85 -18.66 3.99
N TYR A 423 22.84 -18.00 4.55
CA TYR A 423 22.45 -18.15 5.95
C TYR A 423 22.03 -19.60 6.26
N ASP A 424 21.34 -20.26 5.33
CA ASP A 424 20.96 -21.69 5.39
C ASP A 424 22.10 -22.67 5.09
N TRP A 425 23.34 -22.18 4.99
CA TRP A 425 24.52 -22.95 4.62
C TRP A 425 24.49 -23.57 3.20
N ASP A 426 23.62 -23.11 2.31
CA ASP A 426 23.51 -23.57 0.92
C ASP A 426 24.32 -22.69 -0.04
N GLY A 427 25.65 -22.85 0.02
CA GLY A 427 26.60 -22.11 -0.82
C GLY A 427 26.31 -22.23 -2.33
N LYS A 428 25.83 -23.38 -2.78
CA LYS A 428 25.57 -23.65 -4.21
C LYS A 428 24.36 -22.88 -4.72
N ASN A 429 23.24 -22.92 -3.99
CA ASN A 429 22.06 -22.16 -4.38
C ASN A 429 22.26 -20.65 -4.14
N GLY A 430 23.01 -20.27 -3.11
CA GLY A 430 23.43 -18.88 -2.89
C GLY A 430 24.20 -18.32 -4.09
N GLU A 431 25.21 -19.05 -4.58
CA GLU A 431 25.95 -18.64 -5.78
C GLU A 431 25.04 -18.55 -7.02
N ASN A 432 24.14 -19.52 -7.21
CA ASN A 432 23.21 -19.51 -8.35
C ASN A 432 22.25 -18.33 -8.31
N ALA A 433 21.70 -18.01 -7.13
CA ALA A 433 20.83 -16.86 -6.93
C ALA A 433 21.56 -15.52 -7.17
N LEU A 434 22.87 -15.46 -6.92
CA LEU A 434 23.67 -14.24 -7.06
C LEU A 434 24.14 -13.96 -8.49
N LYS A 435 24.20 -14.97 -9.37
CA LYS A 435 24.66 -14.82 -10.76
C LYS A 435 23.96 -13.70 -11.54
N PRO A 436 22.62 -13.53 -11.49
CA PRO A 436 21.95 -12.41 -12.15
C PRO A 436 22.41 -11.06 -11.61
N ALA A 437 22.56 -10.92 -10.28
CA ALA A 437 23.00 -9.69 -9.64
C ALA A 437 24.39 -9.24 -10.14
N LEU A 438 25.35 -10.17 -10.16
CA LEU A 438 26.72 -9.93 -10.64
C LEU A 438 26.77 -9.61 -12.13
N LYS A 439 25.82 -10.12 -12.93
CA LYS A 439 25.70 -9.77 -14.35
C LYS A 439 25.13 -8.35 -14.55
N ILE A 440 24.15 -7.96 -13.72
CA ILE A 440 23.51 -6.65 -13.78
C ILE A 440 24.50 -5.56 -13.35
N ASN A 441 25.14 -5.75 -12.18
CA ASN A 441 26.10 -4.80 -11.66
C ASN A 441 27.26 -5.53 -10.94
N PRO A 442 28.38 -5.81 -11.64
CA PRO A 442 29.50 -6.56 -11.06
C PRO A 442 30.36 -5.74 -10.07
N THR A 443 30.19 -4.41 -10.02
CA THR A 443 31.06 -3.53 -9.24
C THR A 443 30.52 -3.27 -7.83
N ILE A 444 29.38 -3.85 -7.44
CA ILE A 444 28.85 -3.72 -6.08
C ILE A 444 29.69 -4.59 -5.14
N PRO A 445 30.44 -4.01 -4.19
CA PRO A 445 31.36 -4.76 -3.32
C PRO A 445 30.67 -5.87 -2.53
N GLU A 446 29.43 -5.65 -2.09
CA GLU A 446 28.67 -6.59 -1.28
C GLU A 446 28.24 -7.82 -2.08
N LEU A 447 27.96 -7.67 -3.39
CA LEU A 447 27.71 -8.82 -4.25
C LEU A 447 28.98 -9.65 -4.44
N GLN A 448 30.13 -9.00 -4.56
CA GLN A 448 31.41 -9.70 -4.63
C GLN A 448 31.67 -10.44 -3.31
N ALA A 449 31.46 -9.80 -2.16
CA ALA A 449 31.59 -10.41 -0.85
C ALA A 449 30.69 -11.66 -0.70
N LEU A 450 29.41 -11.57 -1.06
CA LEU A 450 28.50 -12.73 -1.06
C LEU A 450 28.99 -13.85 -1.99
N SER A 451 29.58 -13.50 -3.14
CA SER A 451 30.18 -14.49 -4.05
C SER A 451 31.39 -15.20 -3.44
N GLY A 452 32.24 -14.45 -2.72
CA GLY A 452 33.37 -14.99 -1.97
C GLY A 452 32.93 -15.94 -0.87
N ILE A 453 31.91 -15.56 -0.10
CA ILE A 453 31.29 -16.41 0.94
C ILE A 453 30.74 -17.69 0.30
N ALA A 454 29.93 -17.57 -0.76
CA ALA A 454 29.37 -18.72 -1.47
C ALA A 454 30.46 -19.68 -1.99
N ALA A 455 31.58 -19.14 -2.48
CA ALA A 455 32.73 -19.93 -2.92
C ALA A 455 33.42 -20.66 -1.76
N LEU A 456 33.62 -19.97 -0.63
CA LEU A 456 34.22 -20.56 0.56
C LEU A 456 33.40 -21.73 1.11
N MET A 457 32.07 -21.58 1.18
CA MET A 457 31.15 -22.62 1.65
C MET A 457 31.14 -23.87 0.77
N GLN A 458 31.51 -23.70 -0.50
CA GLN A 458 31.70 -24.80 -1.46
C GLN A 458 33.14 -25.36 -1.47
N GLY A 459 34.03 -24.88 -0.58
CA GLY A 459 35.43 -25.29 -0.51
C GLY A 459 36.33 -24.69 -1.59
N ASN A 460 35.85 -23.71 -2.36
CA ASN A 460 36.64 -23.01 -3.38
C ASN A 460 37.43 -21.84 -2.77
N VAL A 461 38.46 -22.20 -1.99
CA VAL A 461 39.29 -21.25 -1.23
C VAL A 461 40.03 -20.26 -2.14
N PHE A 462 40.48 -20.69 -3.33
CA PHE A 462 41.17 -19.81 -4.27
C PHE A 462 40.26 -18.69 -4.81
N LYS A 463 39.02 -19.02 -5.19
CA LYS A 463 38.04 -18.03 -5.62
C LYS A 463 37.69 -17.07 -4.48
N ALA A 464 37.44 -17.59 -3.28
CA ALA A 464 37.16 -16.77 -2.11
C ALA A 464 38.31 -15.81 -1.79
N TRP A 465 39.55 -16.29 -1.81
CA TRP A 465 40.75 -15.47 -1.62
C TRP A 465 40.90 -14.38 -2.68
N SER A 466 40.71 -14.73 -3.96
CA SER A 466 40.77 -13.77 -5.06
C SER A 466 39.76 -12.64 -4.92
N VAL A 467 38.55 -12.93 -4.42
CA VAL A 467 37.52 -11.93 -4.17
C VAL A 467 37.93 -10.99 -3.02
N LEU A 468 38.42 -11.54 -1.90
CA LEU A 468 38.85 -10.74 -0.75
C LEU A 468 39.98 -9.76 -1.09
N GLN A 469 40.98 -10.22 -1.85
CA GLN A 469 42.07 -9.36 -2.33
C GLN A 469 41.57 -8.23 -3.24
N GLY A 470 40.55 -8.49 -4.07
CA GLY A 470 39.95 -7.47 -4.93
C GLY A 470 39.28 -6.35 -4.13
N LEU A 471 38.61 -6.69 -3.03
CA LEU A 471 37.90 -5.73 -2.17
C LEU A 471 38.85 -4.84 -1.36
N GLU A 472 39.97 -5.39 -0.87
CA GLU A 472 40.97 -4.66 -0.08
C GLU A 472 41.71 -3.59 -0.90
N LEU A 473 42.00 -3.89 -2.18
CA LEU A 473 42.62 -2.94 -3.11
C LEU A 473 41.69 -1.75 -3.45
N GLU A 474 40.38 -1.96 -3.47
CA GLU A 474 39.39 -0.91 -3.76
C GLU A 474 39.20 0.04 -2.57
N SER A 475 39.18 -0.48 -1.33
CA SER A 475 39.13 0.34 -0.12
C SER A 475 40.38 1.20 0.08
N ASP A 476 41.56 0.67 -0.26
CA ASP A 476 42.82 1.41 -0.14
C ASP A 476 42.93 2.52 -1.20
N GLY A 477 42.45 2.29 -2.42
CA GLY A 477 42.41 3.30 -3.50
C GLY A 477 41.48 4.49 -3.21
N LEU A 478 40.33 4.25 -2.55
CA LEU A 478 39.42 5.30 -2.08
C LEU A 478 40.04 6.14 -0.94
N SER A 479 40.82 5.51 -0.06
CA SER A 479 41.53 6.21 1.02
C SER A 479 42.69 7.09 0.51
N ALA A 480 43.35 6.69 -0.57
CA ALA A 480 44.42 7.45 -1.22
C ALA A 480 43.89 8.68 -1.97
N THR A 481 42.77 8.56 -2.69
CA THR A 481 42.14 9.66 -3.44
C THR A 481 41.50 10.74 -2.56
N LEU A 482 41.07 10.40 -1.34
CA LEU A 482 40.62 11.35 -0.32
C LEU A 482 41.77 12.05 0.42
N ARG A 483 43.01 11.54 0.34
CA ARG A 483 44.22 12.19 0.89
C ARG A 483 44.87 13.17 -0.08
N GLU A 484 44.56 13.10 -1.37
CA GLU A 484 45.08 13.99 -2.42
C GLU A 484 44.12 15.16 -2.78
N ARG A 485 42.93 15.23 -2.14
CA ARG A 485 42.06 16.42 -2.13
C ARG A 485 42.12 17.11 -0.78
#